data_AF-Q0CQF0-F1
#
_entry.id   AF-Q0CQF0-F1
#
_cell.length_a   1.000
_cell.length_b   1.000
_cell.length_c   1.000
_cell.angle_alpha   90.00
_cell.angle_beta   90.00
_cell.angle_gamma   90.00
#
_symmetry.space_group_name_H-M   'P 1'
#
loop_
_entity.id
_entity.type
_entity.pdbx_description
1 polymer ?
#
loop_
_entity_poly.entity_id
_entity_poly.type
_entity_poly.pdbx_seq_one_letter_code
_entity_poly.pdbx_strand_id
1 'polypeptide(L)'
;MDLRDVDLGLVEDKIERMIRETYNKYLLTDAGTSRLALVLPSVMPHPLLSAVLSTLFGRWRFPSITLLPSATMAATAAGVRSALVVDIGWAETVVTGVYEYREISIKRSTRAMKWLLQETGRRLSRLASNAGESDQISVDFEFCEEVVSRFVWCSPYSNADHKALTDEEGTPLLQKTVSIPSPSKHNSNYIDVAFSTFSEPVEKVLLADGVAECELDDEEIPLPLLVYNALLDLPPDARGTCMSRVIFVGEAPSEQAEGYKTAHPWRST
;
A
#
# COMPACT_ATOMS: atom_id res chain seq x y z
N MET A 1 -2.98 11.10 6.77
CA MET A 1 -1.95 10.82 7.81
C MET A 1 -2.14 11.66 9.08
N ASP A 2 -2.39 11.02 10.23
CA ASP A 2 -2.47 11.65 11.56
C ASP A 2 -1.13 11.53 12.30
N LEU A 3 -0.63 12.63 12.88
CA LEU A 3 0.67 12.70 13.56
C LEU A 3 0.56 13.00 15.05
N ARG A 4 -0.65 13.06 15.63
CA ARG A 4 -0.87 13.49 17.02
C ARG A 4 -0.13 12.63 18.05
N ASP A 5 -0.04 11.32 17.81
CA ASP A 5 0.58 10.35 18.71
C ASP A 5 1.98 9.90 18.25
N VAL A 6 2.57 10.59 17.27
CA VAL A 6 3.86 10.23 16.69
C VAL A 6 4.97 11.08 17.31
N ASP A 7 5.96 10.42 17.90
CA ASP A 7 7.19 11.07 18.35
C ASP A 7 8.08 11.40 17.15
N LEU A 8 8.13 12.69 16.80
CA LEU A 8 8.94 13.20 15.68
C LEU A 8 10.44 13.02 15.93
N GLY A 9 10.91 13.04 17.18
CA GLY A 9 12.32 12.80 17.49
C GLY A 9 12.75 11.38 17.12
N LEU A 10 11.88 10.40 17.39
CA LEU A 10 12.11 9.02 16.97
C LEU A 10 12.12 8.87 15.44
N VAL A 11 11.29 9.65 14.73
CA VAL A 11 11.28 9.66 13.26
C VAL A 11 12.61 10.21 12.72
N GLU A 12 13.11 11.31 13.29
CA GLU A 12 14.42 11.87 12.93
C GLU A 12 15.55 10.86 13.15
N ASP A 13 15.59 10.18 14.31
CA ASP A 13 16.59 9.15 14.61
C ASP A 13 16.51 7.96 13.65
N LYS A 14 15.30 7.55 13.26
CA LYS A 14 15.08 6.47 12.28
C LYS A 14 15.56 6.87 10.89
N ILE A 15 15.23 8.08 10.43
CA ILE A 15 15.71 8.62 9.15
C ILE A 15 17.24 8.68 9.17
N GLU A 16 17.82 9.14 10.27
CA GLU A 16 19.26 9.21 10.43
C GLU A 16 19.93 7.85 10.32
N ARG A 17 19.38 6.84 11.00
CA ARG A 17 19.89 5.48 10.92
C ARG A 17 19.76 4.92 9.51
N MET A 18 18.61 5.12 8.86
CA MET A 18 18.33 4.62 7.52
C MET A 18 19.30 5.22 6.50
N ILE A 19 19.47 6.54 6.48
CA ILE A 19 20.38 7.21 5.51
C ILE A 19 21.83 6.74 5.72
N ARG A 20 22.26 6.62 6.98
CA ARG A 20 23.60 6.10 7.29
C ARG A 20 23.80 4.69 6.77
N GLU A 21 22.81 3.82 6.91
CA GLU A 21 22.85 2.47 6.35
C GLU A 21 22.86 2.51 4.82
N THR A 22 21.99 3.32 4.19
CA THR A 22 21.95 3.52 2.74
C THR A 22 23.31 3.89 2.16
N TYR A 23 23.97 4.91 2.71
CA TYR A 23 25.28 5.36 2.21
C TYR A 23 26.42 4.40 2.54
N ASN A 24 26.47 3.85 3.76
CA ASN A 24 27.59 3.00 4.18
C ASN A 24 27.51 1.56 3.69
N LYS A 25 26.31 1.04 3.43
CA LYS A 25 26.08 -0.36 3.06
C LYS A 25 25.74 -0.54 1.59
N TYR A 26 24.91 0.35 1.03
CA TYR A 26 24.37 0.17 -0.32
C TYR A 26 25.06 1.06 -1.36
N LEU A 27 25.16 2.37 -1.10
CA LEU A 27 25.72 3.31 -2.08
C LEU A 27 27.25 3.40 -2.03
N LEU A 28 27.86 3.10 -0.86
CA LEU A 28 29.31 3.19 -0.61
C LEU A 28 29.92 4.54 -1.01
N THR A 29 29.16 5.62 -0.80
CA THR A 29 29.54 7.00 -1.17
C THR A 29 29.38 7.94 0.02
N ASP A 30 30.03 9.11 -0.07
CA ASP A 30 29.82 10.18 0.90
C ASP A 30 28.62 11.05 0.50
N ALA A 31 27.61 11.06 1.37
CA ALA A 31 26.38 11.82 1.19
C ALA A 31 26.62 13.32 0.96
N GLY A 32 27.61 13.91 1.64
CA GLY A 32 27.84 15.36 1.66
C GLY A 32 28.28 15.96 0.32
N THR A 33 28.66 15.14 -0.65
CA THR A 33 29.09 15.60 -2.00
C THR A 33 27.99 15.50 -3.05
N SER A 34 26.88 14.83 -2.74
CA SER A 34 25.82 14.49 -3.69
C SER A 34 24.64 15.47 -3.65
N ARG A 35 23.96 15.66 -4.78
CA ARG A 35 22.66 16.36 -4.79
C ARG A 35 21.57 15.34 -4.52
N LEU A 36 20.65 15.67 -3.61
CA LEU A 36 19.59 14.77 -3.21
C LEU A 36 18.28 15.14 -3.92
N ALA A 37 17.63 14.15 -4.53
CA ALA A 37 16.27 14.27 -5.03
C ALA A 37 15.36 13.40 -4.15
N LEU A 38 14.38 14.02 -3.50
CA LEU A 38 13.39 13.33 -2.66
C LEU A 38 12.07 13.25 -3.41
N VAL A 39 11.64 12.03 -3.71
CA VAL A 39 10.31 11.77 -4.26
C VAL A 39 9.35 11.59 -3.09
N LEU A 40 8.39 12.49 -2.94
CA LEU A 40 7.49 12.53 -1.78
C LEU A 40 6.02 12.68 -2.21
N PRO A 41 5.06 12.16 -1.42
CA PRO A 41 3.65 12.46 -1.60
C PRO A 41 3.39 13.96 -1.42
N SER A 42 2.53 14.52 -2.26
CA SER A 42 2.21 15.96 -2.25
C SER A 42 1.44 16.43 -1.03
N VAL A 43 0.77 15.51 -0.32
CA VAL A 43 -0.03 15.80 0.88
C VAL A 43 0.71 15.40 2.16
N MET A 44 2.04 15.55 2.17
CA MET A 44 2.84 15.28 3.37
C MET A 44 2.59 16.36 4.46
N PRO A 45 2.33 15.98 5.72
CA PRO A 45 2.18 16.95 6.80
C PRO A 45 3.46 17.78 7.01
N HIS A 46 3.28 19.08 7.19
CA HIS A 46 4.40 20.01 7.37
C HIS A 46 5.39 19.63 8.50
N PRO A 47 4.94 19.17 9.70
CA PRO A 47 5.86 18.78 10.76
C PRO A 47 6.80 17.64 10.33
N LEU A 48 6.28 16.66 9.59
CA LEU A 48 7.07 15.53 9.10
C LEU A 48 8.09 15.97 8.04
N LEU A 49 7.65 16.78 7.08
CA LEU A 49 8.54 17.33 6.06
C LEU A 49 9.65 18.19 6.68
N SER A 50 9.30 19.01 7.69
CA SER A 50 10.24 19.84 8.42
C SER A 50 11.28 19.00 9.17
N ALA A 51 10.84 17.93 9.85
CA ALA A 51 11.74 16.99 10.53
C ALA A 51 12.73 16.36 9.53
N VAL A 52 12.22 15.77 8.44
CA VAL A 52 13.04 15.16 7.36
C VAL A 52 14.09 16.15 6.84
N LEU A 53 13.67 17.36 6.44
CA LEU A 53 14.59 18.36 5.89
C LEU A 53 15.61 18.85 6.93
N SER A 54 15.20 19.03 8.19
CA SER A 54 16.08 19.47 9.27
C SER A 54 17.17 18.43 9.55
N THR A 55 16.81 17.15 9.61
CA THR A 55 17.77 16.05 9.77
C THR A 55 18.73 16.02 8.59
N LEU A 56 18.22 16.10 7.35
CA LEU A 56 19.02 16.05 6.12
C LEU A 56 20.03 17.21 5.99
N PHE A 57 19.59 18.45 6.18
CA PHE A 57 20.46 19.62 6.10
C PHE A 57 21.42 19.72 7.28
N GLY A 58 20.95 19.42 8.49
CA GLY A 58 21.74 19.57 9.72
C GLY A 58 22.88 18.56 9.83
N ARG A 59 22.61 17.28 9.56
CA ARG A 59 23.57 16.18 9.79
C ARG A 59 24.44 15.89 8.56
N TRP A 60 23.86 15.70 7.37
CA TRP A 60 24.60 15.30 6.15
C TRP A 60 25.04 16.47 5.27
N ARG A 61 24.53 17.68 5.52
CA ARG A 61 24.93 18.90 4.80
C ARG A 61 24.83 18.76 3.28
N PHE A 62 23.73 18.17 2.79
CA PHE A 62 23.49 18.06 1.35
C PHE A 62 23.56 19.46 0.69
N PRO A 63 24.35 19.64 -0.39
CA PRO A 63 24.49 20.93 -1.07
C PRO A 63 23.18 21.41 -1.69
N SER A 64 22.29 20.50 -2.07
CA SER A 64 20.97 20.81 -2.61
C SER A 64 20.03 19.61 -2.42
N ILE A 65 18.79 19.91 -2.03
CA ILE A 65 17.70 18.93 -1.92
C ILE A 65 16.57 19.41 -2.84
N THR A 66 16.16 18.56 -3.79
CA THR A 66 15.02 18.81 -4.69
C THR A 66 13.86 17.93 -4.28
N LEU A 67 12.70 18.52 -4.04
CA LEU A 67 11.46 17.79 -3.73
C LEU A 67 10.70 17.56 -5.03
N LEU A 68 10.35 16.31 -5.31
CA LEU A 68 9.64 15.89 -6.51
C LEU A 68 8.34 15.17 -6.11
N PRO A 69 7.18 15.54 -6.66
CA PRO A 69 5.92 14.86 -6.36
C PRO A 69 5.90 13.42 -6.87
N SER A 70 5.50 12.47 -6.01
CA SER A 70 5.48 11.04 -6.34
C SER A 70 4.62 10.72 -7.57
N ALA A 71 3.41 11.27 -7.66
CA ALA A 71 2.51 11.01 -8.78
C ALA A 71 3.07 11.55 -10.11
N THR A 72 3.67 12.75 -10.10
CA THR A 72 4.30 13.32 -11.30
C THR A 72 5.50 12.48 -11.76
N MET A 73 6.30 11.97 -10.81
CA MET A 73 7.42 11.09 -11.11
C MET A 73 6.97 9.72 -11.62
N ALA A 74 5.90 9.15 -11.08
CA ALA A 74 5.29 7.93 -11.60
C ALA A 74 4.80 8.10 -13.05
N ALA A 75 4.09 9.19 -13.36
CA ALA A 75 3.67 9.50 -14.72
C ALA A 75 4.88 9.65 -15.67
N THR A 76 5.93 10.33 -15.20
CA THR A 76 7.18 10.50 -15.95
C THR A 76 7.88 9.16 -16.19
N ALA A 77 7.94 8.28 -15.18
CA ALA A 77 8.52 6.95 -15.28
C ALA A 77 7.75 6.06 -16.28
N ALA A 78 6.43 6.24 -16.38
CA ALA A 78 5.59 5.60 -17.39
C ALA A 78 5.68 6.25 -18.79
N GLY A 79 6.51 7.29 -18.97
CA GLY A 79 6.73 7.94 -20.26
C GLY A 79 5.59 8.85 -20.71
N VAL A 80 4.70 9.25 -19.80
CA VAL A 80 3.53 10.10 -20.11
C VAL A 80 3.59 11.43 -19.35
N ARG A 81 2.98 12.47 -19.93
CA ARG A 81 2.90 13.81 -19.30
C ARG A 81 1.65 14.01 -18.46
N SER A 82 0.61 13.23 -18.79
CA SER A 82 -0.72 13.33 -18.19
C SER A 82 -1.26 11.94 -17.95
N ALA A 83 -1.72 11.67 -16.73
CA ALA A 83 -2.21 10.38 -16.27
C ALA A 83 -3.05 10.54 -15.00
N LEU A 84 -3.94 9.58 -14.75
CA LEU A 84 -4.48 9.39 -13.42
C LEU A 84 -3.60 8.39 -12.69
N VAL A 85 -2.88 8.83 -11.66
CA VAL A 85 -2.01 7.96 -10.86
C VAL A 85 -2.78 7.51 -9.63
N VAL A 86 -2.88 6.19 -9.47
CA VAL A 86 -3.50 5.52 -8.33
C VAL A 86 -2.37 4.90 -7.50
N ASP A 87 -2.03 5.56 -6.41
CA ASP A 87 -0.98 5.14 -5.47
C ASP A 87 -1.61 4.41 -4.28
N ILE A 88 -1.48 3.09 -4.26
CA ILE A 88 -1.98 2.23 -3.18
C ILE A 88 -0.86 2.06 -2.16
N GLY A 89 -0.77 3.01 -1.23
CA GLY A 89 0.24 3.03 -0.19
C GLY A 89 -0.08 2.10 0.98
N TRP A 90 0.73 2.22 2.04
CA TRP A 90 0.53 1.48 3.27
C TRP A 90 -0.65 1.98 4.10
N ALA A 91 -0.65 3.26 4.43
CA ALA A 91 -1.66 3.83 5.32
C ALA A 91 -2.89 4.38 4.59
N GLU A 92 -2.73 4.83 3.35
CA GLU A 92 -3.77 5.44 2.55
C GLU A 92 -3.55 5.14 1.06
N THR A 93 -4.65 5.09 0.31
CA THR A 93 -4.64 5.08 -1.15
C THR A 93 -4.89 6.49 -1.63
N VAL A 94 -4.04 6.99 -2.52
CA VAL A 94 -4.11 8.35 -3.07
C VAL A 94 -4.29 8.28 -4.57
N VAL A 95 -5.30 8.96 -5.10
CA VAL A 95 -5.54 9.11 -6.53
C VAL A 95 -5.25 10.54 -6.93
N THR A 96 -4.24 10.72 -7.78
CA THR A 96 -3.76 12.04 -8.23
C THR A 96 -3.91 12.16 -9.74
N GLY A 97 -4.65 13.19 -10.18
CA GLY A 97 -4.72 13.55 -11.59
C GLY A 97 -3.56 14.44 -11.98
N VAL A 98 -2.69 13.93 -12.86
CA VAL A 98 -1.55 14.67 -13.42
C VAL A 98 -1.87 15.09 -14.84
N TYR A 99 -1.66 16.36 -15.18
CA TYR A 99 -1.83 16.89 -16.53
C TYR A 99 -0.69 17.84 -16.86
N GLU A 100 0.04 17.56 -17.95
CA GLU A 100 1.23 18.31 -18.36
C GLU A 100 2.22 18.51 -17.20
N TYR A 101 2.52 17.41 -16.49
CA TYR A 101 3.40 17.34 -15.31
C TYR A 101 2.95 18.16 -14.10
N ARG A 102 1.68 18.58 -14.04
CA ARG A 102 1.09 19.28 -12.90
C ARG A 102 0.00 18.43 -12.27
N GLU A 103 0.00 18.38 -10.95
CA GLU A 103 -1.08 17.77 -10.19
C GLU A 103 -2.26 18.73 -10.16
N ILE A 104 -3.42 18.28 -10.66
CA ILE A 104 -4.65 19.06 -10.73
C ILE A 104 -5.55 18.75 -9.54
N SER A 105 -5.74 17.46 -9.26
CA SER A 105 -6.65 16.98 -8.22
C SER A 105 -6.01 15.82 -7.46
N ILE A 106 -6.32 15.74 -6.17
CA ILE A 106 -5.88 14.67 -5.28
C ILE A 106 -7.09 14.21 -4.47
N LYS A 107 -7.34 12.90 -4.45
CA LYS A 107 -8.32 12.24 -3.60
C LYS A 107 -7.63 11.15 -2.80
N ARG A 108 -8.15 10.84 -1.61
CA ARG A 108 -7.56 9.85 -0.72
C ARG A 108 -8.62 8.97 -0.07
N SER A 109 -8.23 7.77 0.29
CA SER A 109 -8.97 6.89 1.20
C SER A 109 -8.01 6.18 2.16
N THR A 110 -8.48 5.86 3.37
CA THR A 110 -7.77 5.02 4.35
C THR A 110 -7.75 3.53 3.97
N ARG A 111 -8.53 3.11 2.96
CA ARG A 111 -8.49 1.76 2.39
C ARG A 111 -7.19 1.53 1.64
N ALA A 112 -6.24 0.84 2.30
CA ALA A 112 -4.85 0.71 1.85
C ALA A 112 -4.23 -0.63 2.27
N MET A 113 -2.94 -0.83 2.00
CA MET A 113 -2.26 -2.11 2.23
C MET A 113 -2.19 -2.51 3.72
N LYS A 114 -2.11 -1.56 4.65
CA LYS A 114 -2.15 -1.84 6.10
C LYS A 114 -3.42 -2.59 6.47
N TRP A 115 -4.58 -2.13 5.99
CA TRP A 115 -5.86 -2.77 6.29
C TRP A 115 -5.97 -4.13 5.59
N LEU A 116 -5.48 -4.25 4.36
CA LEU A 116 -5.44 -5.53 3.63
C LEU A 116 -4.63 -6.57 4.40
N LEU A 117 -3.47 -6.19 4.91
CA LEU A 117 -2.60 -7.07 5.68
C LEU A 117 -3.24 -7.45 7.03
N GLN A 118 -3.88 -6.50 7.71
CA GLN A 118 -4.61 -6.77 8.96
C GLN A 118 -5.76 -7.75 8.74
N GLU A 119 -6.58 -7.56 7.69
CA GLU A 119 -7.70 -8.44 7.39
C GLU A 119 -7.22 -9.85 7.00
N THR A 120 -6.13 -9.93 6.22
CA THR A 120 -5.48 -11.21 5.89
C THR A 120 -4.95 -11.90 7.15
N GLY A 121 -4.26 -11.16 8.03
CA GLY A 121 -3.74 -11.67 9.29
C GLY A 121 -4.83 -12.17 10.24
N ARG A 122 -5.97 -11.47 10.35
CA ARG A 122 -7.13 -11.93 11.12
C ARG A 122 -7.67 -13.25 10.57
N ARG A 123 -7.77 -13.38 9.25
CA ARG A 123 -8.21 -14.63 8.61
C ARG A 123 -7.25 -15.78 8.85
N LEU A 124 -5.95 -15.56 8.66
CA LEU A 124 -4.93 -16.58 8.93
C LEU A 124 -4.93 -16.99 10.42
N SER A 125 -5.17 -16.04 11.33
CA SER A 125 -5.30 -16.32 12.77
C SER A 125 -6.51 -17.21 13.06
N ARG A 126 -7.66 -16.96 12.41
CA ARG A 126 -8.87 -17.81 12.54
C ARG A 126 -8.65 -19.23 12.02
N LEU A 127 -7.89 -19.39 10.93
CA LEU A 127 -7.49 -20.70 10.42
C LEU A 127 -6.52 -21.43 11.37
N ALA A 128 -5.68 -20.70 12.11
CA ALA A 128 -4.70 -21.28 13.03
C ALA A 128 -5.33 -21.80 14.33
N SER A 129 -6.35 -21.11 14.85
CA SER A 129 -6.81 -21.34 16.22
C SER A 129 -7.91 -22.39 16.38
N ASN A 130 -8.55 -22.88 15.29
CA ASN A 130 -9.69 -23.82 15.31
C ASN A 130 -10.85 -23.45 16.28
N ALA A 131 -10.79 -22.30 16.92
CA ALA A 131 -11.64 -21.83 18.01
C ALA A 131 -11.98 -20.37 17.73
N GLY A 132 -13.29 -20.09 17.77
CA GLY A 132 -14.07 -18.86 17.65
C GLY A 132 -13.44 -17.51 17.29
N GLU A 133 -14.30 -16.62 16.76
CA GLU A 133 -14.09 -15.21 16.36
C GLU A 133 -13.25 -14.34 17.32
N SER A 134 -11.96 -14.62 17.47
CA SER A 134 -11.02 -13.66 18.06
C SER A 134 -10.56 -12.70 16.96
N ASP A 135 -10.75 -11.41 17.19
CA ASP A 135 -10.33 -10.34 16.27
C ASP A 135 -8.84 -9.99 16.41
N GLN A 136 -8.14 -10.67 17.31
CA GLN A 136 -6.71 -10.47 17.56
C GLN A 136 -5.87 -11.23 16.53
N ILE A 137 -4.89 -10.53 15.96
CA ILE A 137 -3.95 -11.13 15.01
C ILE A 137 -2.84 -11.82 15.81
N SER A 138 -2.84 -13.15 15.75
CA SER A 138 -1.85 -14.01 16.44
C SER A 138 -0.68 -14.40 15.54
N VAL A 139 -0.82 -14.16 14.24
CA VAL A 139 0.15 -14.51 13.21
C VAL A 139 1.22 -13.43 13.07
N ASP A 140 2.44 -13.87 12.74
CA ASP A 140 3.57 -12.98 12.54
C ASP A 140 3.40 -12.09 11.29
N PHE A 141 3.95 -10.89 11.34
CA PHE A 141 3.85 -9.90 10.28
C PHE A 141 4.49 -10.40 8.98
N GLU A 142 5.72 -10.90 9.06
CA GLU A 142 6.50 -11.34 7.90
C GLU A 142 5.80 -12.48 7.15
N PHE A 143 5.18 -13.40 7.91
CA PHE A 143 4.38 -14.48 7.32
C PHE A 143 3.12 -13.95 6.63
N CYS A 144 2.35 -13.07 7.27
CA CYS A 144 1.16 -12.47 6.66
C CYS A 144 1.52 -11.73 5.37
N GLU A 145 2.64 -11.01 5.38
CA GLU A 145 3.14 -10.27 4.23
C GLU A 145 3.54 -11.20 3.08
N GLU A 146 4.26 -12.28 3.36
CA GLU A 146 4.62 -13.28 2.37
C GLU A 146 3.35 -13.87 1.73
N VAL A 147 2.32 -14.15 2.54
CA VAL A 147 1.03 -14.64 2.05
C VAL A 147 0.34 -13.61 1.16
N VAL A 148 0.29 -12.34 1.56
CA VAL A 148 -0.29 -11.27 0.73
C VAL A 148 0.44 -11.15 -0.60
N SER A 149 1.78 -11.15 -0.59
CA SER A 149 2.57 -10.98 -1.81
C SER A 149 2.43 -12.14 -2.81
N ARG A 150 2.19 -13.37 -2.33
CA ARG A 150 2.19 -14.58 -3.17
C ARG A 150 0.82 -15.10 -3.52
N PHE A 151 -0.17 -14.94 -2.64
CA PHE A 151 -1.45 -15.63 -2.76
C PHE A 151 -2.64 -14.71 -2.89
N VAL A 152 -2.56 -13.46 -2.42
CA VAL A 152 -3.69 -12.53 -2.50
C VAL A 152 -3.89 -12.04 -3.94
N TRP A 153 -5.15 -12.00 -4.37
CA TRP A 153 -5.53 -11.66 -5.74
C TRP A 153 -6.88 -10.94 -5.77
N CYS A 154 -7.24 -10.31 -6.89
CA CYS A 154 -8.54 -9.68 -7.08
C CYS A 154 -9.45 -10.60 -7.89
N SER A 155 -10.65 -10.92 -7.39
CA SER A 155 -11.63 -11.63 -8.21
C SER A 155 -12.16 -10.74 -9.33
N PRO A 156 -12.29 -11.26 -10.57
CA PRO A 156 -12.95 -10.52 -11.63
C PRO A 156 -14.42 -10.29 -11.23
N TYR A 157 -14.87 -9.04 -11.36
CA TYR A 157 -16.28 -8.69 -11.13
C TYR A 157 -17.15 -9.40 -12.17
N SER A 158 -17.83 -10.48 -11.76
CA SER A 158 -18.66 -11.31 -12.63
C SER A 158 -20.12 -11.17 -12.24
N ASN A 159 -20.86 -10.30 -12.95
CA ASN A 159 -22.28 -10.55 -13.15
C ASN A 159 -22.38 -11.85 -13.96
N ALA A 160 -22.73 -12.94 -13.29
CA ALA A 160 -23.22 -14.21 -13.82
C ALA A 160 -23.04 -14.39 -15.35
N ASP A 161 -21.88 -14.87 -15.79
CA ASP A 161 -21.71 -15.78 -16.95
C ASP A 161 -20.24 -15.87 -17.39
N HIS A 162 -19.65 -17.04 -17.15
CA HIS A 162 -18.53 -17.63 -17.89
C HIS A 162 -17.21 -16.88 -18.04
N LYS A 163 -16.26 -17.23 -17.17
CA LYS A 163 -15.15 -18.16 -17.48
C LYS A 163 -14.49 -18.50 -16.16
N ALA A 164 -14.60 -19.76 -15.72
CA ALA A 164 -13.71 -20.23 -14.66
C ALA A 164 -12.29 -19.92 -15.12
N LEU A 165 -11.53 -19.16 -14.31
CA LEU A 165 -10.11 -19.01 -14.50
C LEU A 165 -9.54 -20.43 -14.52
N THR A 166 -9.28 -20.98 -15.70
CA THR A 166 -8.76 -22.34 -15.87
C THR A 166 -7.25 -22.26 -15.96
N ASP A 167 -6.56 -23.13 -15.22
CA ASP A 167 -5.12 -23.33 -15.37
C ASP A 167 -4.81 -23.89 -16.78
N GLU A 168 -3.53 -23.98 -17.17
CA GLU A 168 -3.13 -24.58 -18.46
C GLU A 168 -3.61 -26.04 -18.61
N GLU A 169 -3.93 -26.70 -17.49
CA GLU A 169 -4.47 -28.06 -17.40
C GLU A 169 -6.01 -28.14 -17.44
N GLY A 170 -6.70 -27.02 -17.63
CA GLY A 170 -8.17 -26.98 -17.78
C GLY A 170 -8.96 -27.14 -16.47
N THR A 171 -8.30 -27.14 -15.31
CA THR A 171 -8.96 -27.17 -14.00
C THR A 171 -9.34 -25.76 -13.54
N PRO A 172 -10.54 -25.56 -12.95
CA PRO A 172 -10.94 -24.26 -12.44
C PRO A 172 -10.08 -23.87 -11.23
N LEU A 173 -9.24 -22.84 -11.38
CA LEU A 173 -8.33 -22.30 -10.35
C LEU A 173 -9.05 -21.96 -9.04
N LEU A 174 -10.32 -21.59 -9.11
CA LEU A 174 -11.16 -21.29 -7.95
C LEU A 174 -11.42 -22.50 -7.04
N GLN A 175 -11.32 -23.72 -7.56
CA GLN A 175 -11.48 -24.95 -6.78
C GLN A 175 -10.13 -25.54 -6.32
N LYS A 176 -9.01 -24.91 -6.69
CA LYS A 176 -7.67 -25.36 -6.33
C LYS A 176 -7.41 -25.06 -4.86
N THR A 177 -6.89 -26.03 -4.15
CA THR A 177 -6.41 -25.86 -2.78
C THR A 177 -4.91 -25.59 -2.82
N VAL A 178 -4.44 -24.66 -2.00
CA VAL A 178 -3.05 -24.25 -1.90
C VAL A 178 -2.56 -24.50 -0.48
N SER A 179 -1.38 -25.11 -0.37
CA SER A 179 -0.73 -25.38 0.91
C SER A 179 0.12 -24.18 1.34
N ILE A 180 -0.23 -23.56 2.45
CA ILE A 180 0.56 -22.49 3.09
C ILE A 180 1.24 -23.03 4.35
N PRO A 181 2.42 -22.52 4.76
CA PRO A 181 3.02 -22.93 6.02
C PRO A 181 2.06 -22.70 7.19
N SER A 182 1.96 -23.64 8.10
CA SER A 182 1.05 -23.50 9.25
C SER A 182 1.53 -22.37 10.17
N PRO A 183 0.68 -21.37 10.47
CA PRO A 183 1.00 -20.37 11.49
C PRO A 183 0.95 -20.93 12.92
N SER A 184 0.43 -22.15 13.11
CA SER A 184 0.32 -22.79 14.42
C SER A 184 1.51 -23.72 14.70
N LYS A 185 2.05 -23.67 15.93
CA LYS A 185 3.23 -24.44 16.37
C LYS A 185 3.01 -25.96 16.50
N HIS A 186 1.84 -26.48 16.12
CA HIS A 186 1.48 -27.88 16.33
C HIS A 186 1.61 -28.69 15.04
N ASN A 187 2.57 -29.62 15.01
CA ASN A 187 2.79 -30.84 14.22
C ASN A 187 2.48 -30.90 12.70
N SER A 188 1.78 -29.95 12.09
CA SER A 188 1.61 -29.84 10.65
C SER A 188 2.44 -28.67 10.13
N ASN A 189 3.32 -28.94 9.17
CA ASN A 189 4.16 -27.90 8.56
C ASN A 189 3.34 -27.02 7.60
N TYR A 190 2.20 -27.51 7.10
CA TYR A 190 1.39 -26.84 6.08
C TYR A 190 -0.11 -27.01 6.38
N ILE A 191 -0.90 -26.00 5.96
CA ILE A 191 -2.36 -25.97 5.98
C ILE A 191 -2.84 -25.80 4.54
N ASP A 192 -3.84 -26.58 4.17
CA ASP A 192 -4.49 -26.53 2.87
C ASP A 192 -5.68 -25.55 2.91
N VAL A 193 -5.60 -24.50 2.09
CA VAL A 193 -6.61 -23.42 2.02
C VAL A 193 -7.12 -23.30 0.59
N ALA A 194 -8.43 -23.09 0.42
CA ALA A 194 -9.01 -22.85 -0.90
C ALA A 194 -8.46 -21.56 -1.50
N PHE A 195 -7.99 -21.60 -2.75
CA PHE A 195 -7.40 -20.45 -3.42
C PHE A 195 -8.38 -19.27 -3.55
N SER A 196 -9.68 -19.57 -3.70
CA SER A 196 -10.74 -18.57 -3.74
C SER A 196 -10.79 -17.67 -2.51
N THR A 197 -10.42 -18.18 -1.34
CA THR A 197 -10.50 -17.43 -0.08
C THR A 197 -9.48 -16.28 -0.02
N PHE A 198 -8.44 -16.30 -0.85
CA PHE A 198 -7.44 -15.23 -0.90
C PHE A 198 -7.89 -13.99 -1.67
N SER A 199 -9.04 -14.00 -2.36
CA SER A 199 -9.61 -12.79 -2.97
C SER A 199 -10.46 -11.96 -2.01
N GLU A 200 -11.12 -12.63 -1.06
CA GLU A 200 -12.04 -12.01 -0.11
C GLU A 200 -11.43 -10.82 0.67
N PRO A 201 -10.15 -10.84 1.14
CA PRO A 201 -9.55 -9.69 1.80
C PRO A 201 -9.49 -8.45 0.91
N VAL A 202 -9.20 -8.62 -0.39
CA VAL A 202 -9.10 -7.50 -1.34
C VAL A 202 -10.47 -6.94 -1.66
N GLU A 203 -11.44 -7.82 -1.91
CA GLU A 203 -12.83 -7.44 -2.17
C GLU A 203 -13.39 -6.64 -0.99
N LYS A 204 -13.19 -7.13 0.24
CA LYS A 204 -13.65 -6.45 1.44
C LYS A 204 -12.93 -5.12 1.69
N VAL A 205 -11.60 -5.08 1.57
CA VAL A 205 -10.81 -3.90 1.96
C VAL A 205 -10.72 -2.85 0.86
N LEU A 206 -10.39 -3.22 -0.38
CA LEU A 206 -10.21 -2.25 -1.45
C LEU A 206 -11.52 -1.97 -2.21
N LEU A 207 -12.41 -2.96 -2.34
CA LEU A 207 -13.65 -2.82 -3.10
C LEU A 207 -14.89 -2.58 -2.23
N ALA A 208 -14.76 -2.71 -0.91
CA ALA A 208 -15.86 -2.62 0.06
C ALA A 208 -17.02 -3.56 -0.23
N ASP A 209 -16.72 -4.77 -0.74
CA ASP A 209 -17.77 -5.73 -1.03
C ASP A 209 -18.53 -6.13 0.24
N GLY A 210 -19.86 -6.19 0.13
CA GLY A 210 -20.76 -6.47 1.25
C GLY A 210 -21.02 -5.31 2.23
N VAL A 211 -20.51 -4.10 1.98
CA VAL A 211 -20.79 -2.90 2.80
C VAL A 211 -21.66 -1.93 2.01
N ALA A 212 -22.76 -1.45 2.61
CA ALA A 212 -23.64 -0.49 1.94
C ALA A 212 -22.96 0.90 1.87
N GLU A 213 -23.17 1.65 0.79
CA GLU A 213 -22.55 2.98 0.63
C GLU A 213 -22.88 3.95 1.78
N CYS A 214 -24.05 3.82 2.41
CA CYS A 214 -24.45 4.62 3.56
C CYS A 214 -23.72 4.28 4.86
N GLU A 215 -23.03 3.14 4.93
CA GLU A 215 -22.24 2.70 6.09
C GLU A 215 -20.77 3.10 5.96
N LEU A 216 -20.36 3.55 4.77
CA LEU A 216 -18.99 3.99 4.51
C LEU A 216 -18.79 5.40 5.07
N ASP A 217 -17.69 5.57 5.82
CA ASP A 217 -17.22 6.89 6.24
C ASP A 217 -16.67 7.68 5.03
N ASP A 218 -16.65 9.00 5.15
CA ASP A 218 -16.15 9.93 4.12
C ASP A 218 -14.68 9.65 3.77
N GLU A 219 -13.90 9.10 4.71
CA GLU A 219 -12.50 8.71 4.50
C GLU A 219 -12.32 7.28 3.96
N GLU A 220 -13.38 6.44 3.96
CA GLU A 220 -13.34 5.02 3.62
C GLU A 220 -13.90 4.70 2.22
N ILE A 221 -13.69 5.61 1.27
CA ILE A 221 -14.17 5.48 -0.10
C ILE A 221 -13.50 4.25 -0.81
N PRO A 222 -14.28 3.32 -1.39
CA PRO A 222 -13.74 2.16 -2.10
C PRO A 222 -12.93 2.57 -3.33
N LEU A 223 -11.91 1.79 -3.68
CA LEU A 223 -10.95 2.12 -4.74
C LEU A 223 -11.61 2.49 -6.09
N PRO A 224 -12.61 1.74 -6.61
CA PRO A 224 -13.26 2.12 -7.87
C PRO A 224 -14.02 3.44 -7.79
N LEU A 225 -14.69 3.69 -6.67
CA LEU A 225 -15.44 4.93 -6.43
C LEU A 225 -14.48 6.11 -6.24
N LEU A 226 -13.35 5.90 -5.57
CA LEU A 226 -12.30 6.89 -5.39
C LEU A 226 -11.71 7.33 -6.73
N VAL A 227 -11.41 6.37 -7.62
CA VAL A 227 -10.94 6.62 -8.99
C VAL A 227 -11.98 7.38 -9.80
N TYR A 228 -13.25 6.96 -9.73
CA TYR A 228 -14.35 7.62 -10.42
C TYR A 228 -14.52 9.08 -9.96
N ASN A 229 -14.56 9.32 -8.65
CA ASN A 229 -14.69 10.65 -8.07
C ASN A 229 -13.48 11.53 -8.42
N ALA A 230 -12.26 10.98 -8.45
CA ALA A 230 -11.07 11.71 -8.88
C ALA A 230 -11.15 12.15 -10.35
N LEU A 231 -11.70 11.30 -11.23
CA LEU A 231 -11.93 11.65 -12.65
C LEU A 231 -13.02 12.72 -12.81
N LEU A 232 -14.10 12.66 -12.02
CA LEU A 232 -15.15 13.67 -12.04
C LEU A 232 -14.64 15.05 -11.64
N ASP A 233 -13.75 15.11 -10.65
CA ASP A 233 -13.16 16.36 -10.19
C ASP A 233 -12.18 16.99 -11.18
N LEU A 234 -11.69 16.23 -12.17
CA LEU A 234 -10.84 16.78 -13.22
C LEU A 234 -11.63 17.67 -14.18
N PRO A 235 -11.02 18.76 -14.69
CA PRO A 235 -11.62 19.56 -15.75
C PRO A 235 -11.79 18.70 -17.02
N PRO A 236 -12.81 18.99 -17.85
CA PRO A 236 -13.12 18.20 -19.05
C PRO A 236 -11.91 17.93 -19.96
N ASP A 237 -11.04 18.93 -20.13
CA ASP A 237 -9.84 18.85 -20.98
C ASP A 237 -8.81 17.84 -20.46
N ALA A 238 -8.64 17.76 -19.13
CA ALA A 238 -7.71 16.80 -18.51
C ALA A 238 -8.34 15.40 -18.37
N ARG A 239 -9.65 15.34 -18.10
CA ARG A 239 -10.37 14.10 -17.80
C ARG A 239 -10.22 13.04 -18.89
N GLY A 240 -10.44 13.40 -20.15
CA GLY A 240 -10.34 12.44 -21.26
C GLY A 240 -8.93 11.85 -21.39
N THR A 241 -7.91 12.68 -21.22
CA THR A 241 -6.51 12.26 -21.29
C THR A 241 -6.14 11.34 -20.12
N CYS A 242 -6.50 11.72 -18.89
CA CYS A 242 -6.20 10.95 -17.69
C CYS A 242 -6.98 9.62 -17.64
N MET A 243 -8.23 9.60 -18.12
CA MET A 243 -9.04 8.39 -18.18
C MET A 243 -8.42 7.31 -19.09
N SER A 244 -7.77 7.72 -20.18
CA SER A 244 -7.07 6.78 -21.08
C SER A 244 -5.75 6.23 -20.50
N ARG A 245 -5.25 6.81 -19.39
CA ARG A 245 -3.92 6.57 -18.83
C ARG A 245 -4.01 6.49 -17.31
N VAL A 246 -4.59 5.39 -16.84
CA VAL A 246 -4.61 5.07 -15.41
C VAL A 246 -3.35 4.28 -15.08
N ILE A 247 -2.52 4.82 -14.19
CA ILE A 247 -1.28 4.20 -13.74
C ILE A 247 -1.49 3.76 -12.30
N PHE A 248 -1.30 2.47 -12.03
CA PHE A 248 -1.29 1.94 -10.67
C PHE A 248 0.15 1.89 -10.16
N VAL A 249 0.34 2.45 -8.97
CA VAL A 249 1.59 2.43 -8.21
C VAL A 249 1.24 1.95 -6.80
N GLY A 250 2.21 1.40 -6.12
CA GLY A 250 2.08 0.95 -4.75
C GLY A 250 3.32 0.14 -4.40
N GLU A 251 3.73 0.24 -3.14
CA GLU A 251 4.87 -0.53 -2.65
C GLU A 251 4.38 -1.85 -2.04
N ALA A 252 5.06 -2.94 -2.35
CA ALA A 252 4.87 -4.20 -1.64
C ALA A 252 5.28 -3.99 -0.16
N PRO A 253 4.69 -4.74 0.79
CA PRO A 253 4.88 -4.47 2.22
C PRO A 253 6.37 -4.52 2.69
N SER A 254 7.26 -5.13 1.90
CA SER A 254 8.63 -5.50 2.30
C SER A 254 9.58 -4.33 2.35
N GLU A 255 9.27 -3.25 1.64
CA GLU A 255 10.12 -2.06 1.57
C GLU A 255 9.81 -1.06 2.71
N GLN A 256 8.61 -1.12 3.29
CA GLN A 256 8.18 -0.21 4.37
C GLN A 256 8.22 -0.84 5.78
N ALA A 257 8.16 -2.17 5.88
CA ALA A 257 8.06 -2.88 7.16
C ALA A 257 9.29 -2.76 8.06
N GLU A 258 10.48 -2.43 7.53
CA GLU A 258 11.72 -2.39 8.32
C GLU A 258 11.67 -1.35 9.46
N GLY A 259 10.83 -0.31 9.34
CA GLY A 259 10.56 0.67 10.40
C GLY A 259 9.54 0.22 11.46
N TYR A 260 8.75 -0.84 11.21
CA TYR A 260 7.63 -1.31 12.03
C TYR A 260 7.85 -2.68 12.70
N LYS A 261 8.95 -3.38 12.36
CA LYS A 261 9.37 -4.67 12.96
C LYS A 261 9.54 -4.67 14.49
N THR A 262 9.51 -3.50 15.16
CA THR A 262 9.68 -3.36 16.62
C THR A 262 8.40 -3.03 17.40
N ALA A 263 7.23 -2.96 16.77
CA ALA A 263 5.97 -2.69 17.47
C ALA A 263 5.20 -3.98 17.85
N HIS A 264 4.83 -4.10 19.13
CA HIS A 264 3.93 -5.11 19.69
C HIS A 264 2.63 -5.30 18.84
N PRO A 265 2.03 -6.51 18.85
CA PRO A 265 1.39 -7.12 17.69
C PRO A 265 0.20 -6.27 17.24
N TRP A 266 0.33 -5.63 16.08
CA TRP A 266 -0.78 -5.05 15.32
C TRP A 266 -1.62 -4.03 16.11
N ARG A 267 -1.06 -2.85 16.42
CA ARG A 267 -1.84 -1.77 17.08
C ARG A 267 -3.14 -1.49 16.30
N SER A 268 -4.24 -1.89 16.93
CA SER A 268 -5.62 -1.53 16.62
C SER A 268 -5.89 -0.14 17.15
N THR A 269 -5.87 0.84 16.26
CA THR A 269 -6.52 2.14 16.38
C THR A 269 -6.81 2.61 14.97
#